data_AF-A0A8J8IZY0-F1
#
_entry.id   AF-A0A8J8IZY0-F1
#
_cell.length_a   1.000
_cell.length_b   1.000
_cell.length_c   1.000
_cell.angle_alpha   90.00
_cell.angle_beta   90.00
_cell.angle_gamma   90.00
#
_symmetry.space_group_name_H-M   'P 1'
#
loop_
_entity.id
_entity.type
_entity.pdbx_description
1 polymer ?
#
loop_
_entity_poly.entity_id
_entity_poly.type
_entity_poly.pdbx_seq_one_letter_code
_entity_poly.pdbx_strand_id
1 'polypeptide(L)'
;KPDLVLVYGDTNSTLAGALAAVKLHIKVAHVEAGLRSLDKRMPEEVNRVLTDHVSDYLFAPTETAVKNLYNEGIKDRVYLTGDVMYDALLYNIKIARKHSKILDKLGLKPRKYLLATVHRAENTDNRKNLENIIEAFIDSNE
;
A
#
# COMPACT_ATOMS: atom_id res chain seq x y z
N LYS A 1 20.88 1.49 -19.23
CA LYS A 1 19.95 0.35 -19.11
C LYS A 1 20.14 -0.21 -17.70
N PRO A 2 19.11 -0.25 -16.84
CA PRO A 2 19.25 -0.83 -15.50
C PRO A 2 19.29 -2.37 -15.55
N ASP A 3 19.95 -2.98 -14.57
CA ASP A 3 20.00 -4.44 -14.40
C ASP A 3 18.77 -4.98 -13.67
N LEU A 4 18.12 -4.14 -12.87
CA LEU A 4 16.95 -4.45 -12.06
C LEU A 4 16.07 -3.20 -11.95
N VAL A 5 14.75 -3.39 -12.02
CA VAL A 5 13.75 -2.35 -11.72
C VAL A 5 13.05 -2.70 -10.42
N LEU A 6 12.93 -1.71 -9.53
CA LEU A 6 12.22 -1.85 -8.27
C LEU A 6 10.86 -1.16 -8.38
N VAL A 7 9.79 -1.87 -8.03
CA VAL A 7 8.43 -1.32 -7.96
C VAL A 7 7.86 -1.56 -6.57
N TYR A 8 6.99 -0.65 -6.11
CA TYR A 8 6.43 -0.67 -4.77
C TYR A 8 4.90 -0.70 -4.81
N GLY A 9 4.28 -1.49 -3.94
CA GLY A 9 2.83 -1.48 -3.74
C GLY A 9 2.06 -1.91 -4.99
N ASP A 10 0.97 -1.23 -5.29
CA ASP A 10 -0.07 -1.71 -6.22
C ASP A 10 -0.72 -0.60 -7.06
N THR A 11 -0.07 0.56 -7.15
CA THR A 11 -0.56 1.67 -7.98
C THR A 11 -0.45 1.34 -9.47
N ASN A 12 -1.11 2.15 -10.32
CA ASN A 12 -0.95 2.04 -11.77
C ASN A 12 0.51 2.19 -12.22
N SER A 13 1.30 2.98 -11.50
CA SER A 13 2.73 3.16 -11.80
C SER A 13 3.54 1.89 -11.53
N THR A 14 3.15 1.11 -10.52
CA THR A 14 3.73 -0.20 -10.20
C THR A 14 3.55 -1.16 -11.36
N LEU A 15 2.31 -1.33 -11.83
CA LEU A 15 2.00 -2.21 -12.95
C LEU A 15 2.69 -1.74 -14.24
N ALA A 16 2.64 -0.45 -14.54
CA ALA A 16 3.27 0.12 -15.74
C ALA A 16 4.78 -0.09 -15.73
N GLY A 17 5.45 0.15 -14.60
CA GLY A 17 6.89 -0.04 -14.43
C GLY A 17 7.30 -1.50 -14.61
N ALA A 18 6.56 -2.42 -13.99
CA ALA A 18 6.83 -3.85 -14.09
C ALA A 18 6.63 -4.38 -15.52
N LEU A 19 5.53 -4.03 -16.17
CA LEU A 19 5.26 -4.45 -17.54
C LEU A 19 6.29 -3.90 -18.53
N ALA A 20 6.68 -2.64 -18.40
CA ALA A 20 7.71 -2.04 -19.24
C ALA A 20 9.07 -2.76 -19.06
N ALA A 21 9.48 -3.03 -17.82
CA ALA A 21 10.73 -3.71 -17.52
C ALA A 21 10.77 -5.15 -18.06
N VAL A 22 9.71 -5.93 -17.82
CA VAL A 22 9.62 -7.32 -18.28
C VAL A 22 9.65 -7.42 -19.80
N LYS A 23 8.97 -6.49 -20.51
CA LYS A 23 8.99 -6.43 -21.98
C LYS A 23 10.35 -6.03 -22.56
N LEU A 24 11.20 -5.38 -21.78
CA LEU A 24 12.59 -5.06 -22.13
C LEU A 24 13.59 -6.13 -21.62
N HIS A 25 13.09 -7.24 -21.07
CA HIS A 25 13.89 -8.30 -20.46
C HIS A 25 14.80 -7.80 -19.34
N ILE A 26 14.30 -6.85 -18.54
CA ILE A 26 14.96 -6.35 -17.34
C ILE A 26 14.27 -6.98 -16.14
N LYS A 27 15.05 -7.45 -15.17
CA LYS A 27 14.50 -8.09 -13.98
C LYS A 27 13.65 -7.10 -13.17
N VAL A 28 12.62 -7.60 -12.50
CA VAL A 28 11.76 -6.81 -11.63
C VAL A 28 11.79 -7.33 -10.20
N ALA A 29 11.99 -6.42 -9.26
CA ALA A 29 11.79 -6.65 -7.85
C ALA A 29 10.55 -5.88 -7.38
N HIS A 30 9.61 -6.59 -6.76
CA HIS A 30 8.37 -6.02 -6.27
C HIS A 30 8.37 -6.02 -4.75
N VAL A 31 8.37 -4.81 -4.18
CA VAL A 31 8.25 -4.55 -2.75
C VAL A 31 6.79 -4.48 -2.37
N GLU A 32 6.44 -5.08 -1.22
CA GLU A 32 5.06 -5.23 -0.73
C GLU A 32 4.23 -6.26 -1.53
N ALA A 33 4.91 -7.29 -2.01
CA ALA A 33 4.31 -8.36 -2.81
C ALA A 33 3.35 -9.25 -2.00
N GLY A 34 2.38 -9.86 -2.68
CA GLY A 34 1.56 -10.94 -2.10
C GLY A 34 0.38 -10.55 -1.20
N LEU A 35 0.15 -9.25 -0.93
CA LEU A 35 -1.07 -8.82 -0.25
C LEU A 35 -2.31 -9.14 -1.11
N ARG A 36 -3.43 -9.54 -0.51
CA ARG A 36 -4.66 -9.85 -1.26
C ARG A 36 -5.89 -9.28 -0.56
N SER A 37 -6.68 -8.55 -1.31
CA SER A 37 -8.06 -8.19 -0.93
C SER A 37 -9.06 -9.25 -1.39
N LEU A 38 -8.69 -10.08 -2.38
CA LEU A 38 -9.55 -11.04 -3.06
C LEU A 38 -10.71 -10.38 -3.83
N ASP A 39 -10.71 -9.06 -3.98
CA ASP A 39 -11.72 -8.31 -4.73
C ASP A 39 -11.12 -7.71 -6.00
N LYS A 40 -11.35 -8.40 -7.13
CA LYS A 40 -10.87 -7.94 -8.45
C LYS A 40 -11.58 -6.68 -8.97
N ARG A 41 -12.62 -6.19 -8.29
CA ARG A 41 -13.23 -4.89 -8.60
C ARG A 41 -12.33 -3.74 -8.14
N MET A 42 -11.43 -3.98 -7.19
CA MET A 42 -10.41 -3.02 -6.77
C MET A 42 -9.29 -2.96 -7.82
N PRO A 43 -9.04 -1.80 -8.46
CA PRO A 43 -7.94 -1.66 -9.43
C PRO A 43 -6.58 -2.06 -8.86
N GLU A 44 -6.33 -1.77 -7.58
CA GLU A 44 -5.11 -2.11 -6.87
C GLU A 44 -4.91 -3.63 -6.78
N GLU A 45 -5.98 -4.42 -6.58
CA GLU A 45 -5.87 -5.88 -6.56
C GLU A 45 -5.41 -6.43 -7.92
N VAL A 46 -5.94 -5.89 -9.01
CA VAL A 46 -5.54 -6.27 -10.38
C VAL A 46 -4.08 -5.93 -10.61
N ASN A 47 -3.67 -4.71 -10.28
CA ASN A 47 -2.28 -4.26 -10.42
C ASN A 47 -1.32 -5.14 -9.63
N ARG A 48 -1.68 -5.47 -8.39
CA ARG A 48 -0.82 -6.25 -7.49
C ARG A 48 -0.63 -7.68 -7.99
N VAL A 49 -1.72 -8.37 -8.35
CA VAL A 49 -1.65 -9.75 -8.86
C VAL A 49 -0.84 -9.80 -10.16
N LEU A 50 -1.09 -8.89 -11.11
CA LEU A 50 -0.34 -8.90 -12.36
C LEU A 50 1.15 -8.60 -12.14
N THR A 51 1.47 -7.64 -11.26
CA THR A 51 2.86 -7.30 -10.92
C THR A 51 3.57 -8.46 -10.24
N ASP A 52 2.92 -9.14 -9.29
CA ASP A 52 3.48 -10.29 -8.58
C ASP A 52 3.86 -11.43 -9.55
N HIS A 53 3.00 -11.73 -10.52
CA HIS A 53 3.21 -12.83 -11.46
C HIS A 53 4.34 -12.57 -12.46
N VAL A 54 4.59 -11.31 -12.81
CA VAL A 54 5.65 -10.95 -13.76
C VAL A 54 6.99 -10.61 -13.10
N SER A 55 7.05 -10.49 -11.77
CA SER A 55 8.26 -10.07 -11.06
C SER A 55 9.23 -11.23 -10.79
N ASP A 56 10.54 -10.96 -10.83
CA ASP A 56 11.61 -11.92 -10.57
C ASP A 56 11.93 -12.08 -9.08
N TYR A 57 11.64 -11.06 -8.26
CA TYR A 57 11.84 -11.07 -6.81
C TYR A 57 10.61 -10.47 -6.12
N LEU A 58 10.06 -11.17 -5.13
CA LEU A 58 8.85 -10.79 -4.41
C LEU A 58 9.18 -10.60 -2.93
N PHE A 59 9.21 -9.35 -2.48
CA PHE A 59 9.47 -9.00 -1.08
C PHE A 59 8.14 -8.87 -0.35
N ALA A 60 7.74 -9.94 0.32
CA ALA A 60 6.48 -10.07 1.01
C ALA A 60 6.59 -9.50 2.45
N PRO A 61 5.61 -8.68 2.88
CA PRO A 61 5.69 -8.04 4.20
C PRO A 61 5.25 -8.95 5.35
N THR A 62 4.48 -10.00 5.08
CA THR A 62 3.90 -10.88 6.11
C THR A 62 3.87 -12.33 5.66
N GLU A 63 3.78 -13.26 6.61
CA GLU A 63 3.57 -14.69 6.29
C GLU A 63 2.29 -14.94 5.50
N THR A 64 1.24 -14.15 5.74
CA THR A 64 -0.02 -14.23 4.97
C THR A 64 0.23 -13.90 3.50
N ALA A 65 1.01 -12.85 3.22
CA ALA A 65 1.37 -12.49 1.85
C ALA A 65 2.21 -13.59 1.17
N VAL A 66 3.14 -14.21 1.91
CA VAL A 66 3.89 -15.38 1.42
C VAL A 66 2.94 -16.53 1.08
N LYS A 67 1.99 -16.86 1.97
CA LYS A 67 0.99 -17.92 1.75
C LYS A 67 0.13 -17.64 0.52
N ASN A 68 -0.29 -16.40 0.30
CA ASN A 68 -1.06 -16.01 -0.89
C ASN A 68 -0.27 -16.30 -2.18
N LEU A 69 1.00 -15.86 -2.25
CA LEU A 69 1.87 -16.13 -3.40
C LEU A 69 2.08 -17.63 -3.62
N TYR A 70 2.25 -18.39 -2.54
CA TYR A 70 2.43 -19.84 -2.61
C TYR A 70 1.19 -20.56 -3.13
N ASN A 71 0.00 -20.10 -2.73
CA ASN A 71 -1.28 -20.61 -3.21
C ASN A 71 -1.50 -20.30 -4.69
N GLU A 72 -0.88 -19.24 -5.21
CA GLU A 72 -0.86 -18.89 -6.63
C GLU A 72 0.27 -19.58 -7.42
N GLY A 73 1.03 -20.47 -6.78
CA GLY A 73 2.09 -21.25 -7.41
C GLY A 73 3.46 -20.55 -7.47
N ILE A 74 3.62 -19.38 -6.85
CA ILE A 74 4.88 -18.64 -6.84
C ILE A 74 5.64 -18.94 -5.55
N LYS A 75 6.68 -19.77 -5.62
CA LYS A 75 7.44 -20.21 -4.42
C LYS A 75 8.91 -19.83 -4.44
N ASP A 76 9.57 -19.97 -5.58
CA ASP A 76 11.05 -19.95 -5.67
C ASP A 76 11.67 -18.54 -5.61
N ARG A 77 10.82 -17.50 -5.61
CA ARG A 77 11.24 -16.09 -5.70
C ARG A 77 10.59 -15.20 -4.66
N VAL A 78 10.09 -15.79 -3.57
CA VAL A 78 9.41 -15.08 -2.47
C VAL A 78 10.34 -14.95 -1.28
N TYR A 79 10.41 -13.75 -0.73
CA TYR A 79 11.25 -13.40 0.41
C TYR A 79 10.40 -12.70 1.47
N LEU A 80 10.34 -13.25 2.67
CA LEU A 80 9.69 -12.59 3.80
C LEU A 80 10.62 -11.52 4.38
N THR A 81 10.32 -10.26 4.12
CA THR A 81 11.21 -9.13 4.49
C THR A 81 10.64 -8.21 5.55
N GLY A 82 9.34 -8.31 5.87
CA GLY A 82 8.66 -7.28 6.64
C GLY A 82 8.28 -6.08 5.78
N ASP A 83 7.64 -5.08 6.41
CA ASP A 83 7.10 -3.90 5.76
C ASP A 83 8.03 -2.68 5.93
N VAL A 84 8.47 -2.11 4.82
CA VAL A 84 9.34 -0.92 4.79
C VAL A 84 8.70 0.30 5.46
N MET A 85 7.37 0.38 5.51
CA MET A 85 6.66 1.45 6.19
C MET A 85 6.91 1.44 7.70
N TYR A 86 7.18 0.27 8.28
CA TYR A 86 7.55 0.17 9.70
C TYR A 86 8.90 0.83 9.97
N ASP A 87 9.90 0.54 9.13
CA ASP A 87 11.23 1.16 9.23
C ASP A 87 11.15 2.67 9.01
N ALA A 88 10.38 3.09 7.99
CA ALA A 88 10.14 4.50 7.71
C ALA A 88 9.49 5.21 8.91
N LEU A 89 8.53 4.58 9.59
CA LEU A 89 7.91 5.12 10.79
C LEU A 89 8.93 5.27 11.93
N LEU A 90 9.71 4.22 12.23
CA LEU A 90 10.71 4.25 13.30
C LEU A 90 11.78 5.32 13.08
N TYR A 91 12.19 5.50 11.82
CA TYR A 91 13.14 6.54 11.44
C TYR A 91 12.54 7.94 11.67
N ASN A 92 11.32 8.18 11.17
CA ASN A 92 10.74 9.52 11.13
C ASN A 92 10.06 9.94 12.44
N ILE A 93 9.62 9.01 13.30
CA ILE A 93 8.90 9.36 14.53
C ILE A 93 9.74 10.20 15.49
N LYS A 94 11.06 9.97 15.55
CA LYS A 94 11.99 10.76 16.37
C LYS A 94 12.09 12.20 15.87
N ILE A 95 12.14 12.37 14.54
CA ILE A 95 12.17 13.67 13.87
C ILE A 95 10.85 14.41 14.11
N ALA A 96 9.72 13.72 13.89
CA ALA A 96 8.38 14.27 14.09
C ALA A 96 8.17 14.75 15.53
N ARG A 97 8.57 13.95 16.54
CA ARG A 97 8.47 14.33 17.96
C ARG A 97 9.28 15.58 18.31
N LYS A 98 10.40 15.84 17.63
CA LYS A 98 11.27 16.99 17.90
C LYS A 98 10.83 18.25 17.14
N HIS A 99 10.28 18.09 15.93
CA HIS A 99 10.12 19.20 15.00
C HIS A 99 8.67 19.49 14.59
N SER A 100 7.74 18.54 14.76
CA SER A 100 6.35 18.75 14.35
C SER A 100 5.66 19.77 15.26
N LYS A 101 5.02 20.76 14.64
CA LYS A 101 4.15 21.76 15.29
C LYS A 101 2.72 21.70 14.75
N ILE A 102 2.32 20.53 14.22
CA ILE A 102 1.07 20.42 13.47
C ILE A 102 -0.16 20.68 14.34
N LEU A 103 -0.14 20.23 15.60
CA LEU A 103 -1.23 20.48 16.54
C LEU A 103 -1.39 21.99 16.81
N ASP A 104 -0.29 22.69 17.09
CA ASP A 104 -0.31 24.15 17.30
C ASP A 104 -0.81 24.90 16.06
N LYS A 105 -0.32 24.52 14.87
CA LYS A 105 -0.71 25.14 13.60
C LYS A 105 -2.21 24.98 13.30
N LEU A 106 -2.79 23.85 13.69
CA LEU A 106 -4.20 23.55 13.50
C LEU A 106 -5.07 23.95 14.71
N GLY A 107 -4.47 24.46 15.79
CA GLY A 107 -5.19 24.79 17.03
C GLY A 107 -5.76 23.56 17.75
N LEU A 108 -5.21 22.36 17.51
CA LEU A 108 -5.69 21.10 18.06
C LEU A 108 -5.04 20.78 19.40
N LYS A 109 -5.78 20.12 20.29
CA LYS A 109 -5.24 19.58 21.55
C LYS A 109 -4.95 18.08 21.39
N PRO A 110 -3.84 17.57 21.97
CA PRO A 110 -3.57 16.14 21.96
C PRO A 110 -4.77 15.32 22.44
N ARG A 111 -5.12 14.27 21.69
CA ARG A 111 -6.24 13.37 22.00
C ARG A 111 -7.61 14.04 22.09
N LYS A 112 -7.79 15.23 21.49
CA LYS A 112 -9.06 15.94 21.38
C LYS A 112 -9.40 16.24 19.93
N TYR A 113 -9.24 15.23 19.09
CA TYR A 113 -9.59 15.27 17.68
C TYR A 113 -9.73 13.84 17.17
N LEU A 114 -10.60 13.67 16.18
CA LEU A 114 -10.60 12.50 15.31
C LEU A 114 -9.68 12.78 14.12
N LEU A 115 -8.98 11.74 13.66
CA LEU A 115 -8.18 11.78 12.44
C LEU A 115 -8.75 10.75 11.46
N ALA A 116 -9.18 11.22 10.30
CA ALA A 116 -9.69 10.39 9.23
C ALA A 116 -9.04 10.78 7.89
N THR A 117 -8.76 9.77 7.08
CA THR A 117 -8.37 9.92 5.68
C THR A 117 -9.30 9.07 4.82
N VAL A 118 -10.06 9.70 3.92
CA VAL A 118 -11.02 9.02 3.04
C VAL A 118 -10.63 9.32 1.61
N HIS A 119 -10.12 8.31 0.90
CA HIS A 119 -9.57 8.50 -0.45
C HIS A 119 -9.76 7.30 -1.39
N ARG A 120 -10.38 6.21 -0.92
CA ARG A 120 -10.65 5.07 -1.81
C ARG A 120 -11.75 5.46 -2.78
N ALA A 121 -11.54 5.21 -4.07
CA ALA A 121 -12.49 5.56 -5.13
C ALA A 121 -13.88 5.00 -4.88
N GLU A 122 -13.98 3.75 -4.43
CA GLU A 122 -15.25 3.09 -4.06
C GLU A 122 -16.05 3.83 -2.97
N ASN A 123 -15.37 4.62 -2.13
CA ASN A 123 -15.98 5.44 -1.08
C ASN A 123 -16.20 6.89 -1.52
N THR A 124 -15.27 7.48 -2.27
CA THR A 124 -15.32 8.92 -2.63
C THR A 124 -16.11 9.21 -3.90
N ASP A 125 -16.16 8.27 -4.85
CA ASP A 125 -16.83 8.45 -6.14
C ASP A 125 -18.31 8.05 -6.06
N ASN A 126 -18.67 7.30 -5.02
CA ASN A 126 -20.04 6.94 -4.72
C ASN A 126 -20.62 7.88 -3.66
N ARG A 127 -21.51 8.77 -4.10
CA ARG A 127 -22.18 9.74 -3.22
C ARG A 127 -22.79 9.12 -1.96
N LYS A 128 -23.50 7.99 -2.09
CA LYS A 128 -24.17 7.32 -0.97
C LYS A 128 -23.16 6.78 0.05
N ASN A 129 -22.06 6.18 -0.43
CA ASN A 129 -21.01 5.70 0.47
C ASN A 129 -20.35 6.85 1.22
N LEU A 130 -20.06 7.95 0.52
CA LEU A 130 -19.48 9.14 1.15
C LEU A 130 -20.45 9.76 2.17
N GLU A 131 -21.73 9.91 1.84
CA GLU A 131 -22.78 10.39 2.77
C GLU A 131 -22.81 9.53 4.03
N ASN A 132 -22.85 8.19 3.91
CA ASN A 132 -22.83 7.29 5.06
C ASN A 132 -21.58 7.45 5.94
N ILE A 133 -20.41 7.68 5.35
CA ILE A 133 -19.15 7.90 6.10
C ILE A 133 -19.22 9.21 6.89
N ILE A 134 -19.75 10.27 6.27
CA ILE A 134 -19.90 11.57 6.94
C ILE A 134 -20.95 11.50 8.04
N GLU A 135 -22.08 10.83 7.80
CA GLU A 135 -23.09 10.57 8.83
C GLU A 135 -22.48 9.83 10.02
N ALA A 136 -21.66 8.80 9.78
CA ALA A 136 -20.97 8.08 10.86
C ALA A 136 -20.01 8.98 11.68
N PHE A 137 -19.37 9.98 11.06
CA PHE A 137 -18.55 10.96 11.79
C PHE A 137 -19.39 11.97 12.58
N ILE A 138 -20.58 12.32 12.11
CA ILE A 138 -21.50 13.19 12.85
C ILE A 138 -22.05 12.43 14.07
N ASP A 139 -22.39 11.16 13.89
CA ASP A 139 -22.98 10.32 14.92
C ASP A 139 -21.98 9.81 15.97
N SER A 140 -20.66 9.89 15.71
CA SER A 140 -19.65 9.34 16.63
C SER A 140 -19.60 10.04 17.99
N ASN A 141 -20.27 11.19 18.16
CA ASN A 141 -20.47 11.90 19.42
C ASN A 141 -19.15 12.17 20.22
N GLU A 142 -18.03 12.28 19.50
CA GLU A 142 -16.68 12.61 19.96
C GLU A 142 -16.39 14.11 19.82
#